data_AF-A0A2N3EJ40-F1
#
_entry.id   AF-A0A2N3EJ40-F1
#
_cell.length_a   1.000
_cell.length_b   1.000
_cell.length_c   1.000
_cell.angle_alpha   90.00
_cell.angle_beta   90.00
_cell.angle_gamma   90.00
#
_symmetry.space_group_name_H-M   'P 1'
#
loop_
_entity.id
_entity.type
_entity.pdbx_description
1 polymer ?
#
loop_
_entity_poly.entity_id
_entity_poly.type
_entity_poly.pdbx_seq_one_letter_code
_entity_poly.pdbx_strand_id
1 'polypeptide(L)'
;MSTGEGFARPKRRRLVDMSAPGQKNPDEQQRAYYDMLSARLEGLLEEIEQAGTSPDDDLVKRLRALYSEVSKPVGRAKAHED
;
A
#
# COMPACT_ATOMS: atom_id res chain seq x y z
N MET A 1 31.39 56.85 -4.66
CA MET A 1 30.99 56.25 -3.37
C MET A 1 30.99 54.74 -3.56
N SER A 2 31.91 54.05 -2.91
CA SER A 2 32.15 52.60 -3.02
C SER A 2 31.81 51.98 -1.67
N THR A 3 30.73 51.20 -1.60
CA THR A 3 30.35 50.46 -0.39
C THR A 3 30.77 49.02 -0.56
N GLY A 4 31.89 48.68 0.09
CA GLY A 4 32.24 47.30 0.42
C GLY A 4 31.53 46.83 1.69
N GLU A 5 31.66 45.53 1.95
CA GLU A 5 31.17 44.77 3.12
C GLU A 5 29.65 44.53 3.19
N GLY A 6 29.15 43.34 3.50
CA GLY A 6 29.81 42.13 4.00
C GLY A 6 28.89 40.93 3.89
N PHE A 7 29.49 39.77 3.71
CA PHE A 7 28.83 38.46 3.67
C PHE A 7 28.22 38.12 5.05
N ALA A 8 26.97 38.52 5.28
CA ALA A 8 26.19 37.99 6.40
C ALA A 8 25.51 36.68 5.99
N ARG A 9 26.25 35.57 6.02
CA ARG A 9 25.69 34.22 5.89
C ARG A 9 24.97 33.88 7.21
N PRO A 10 23.63 33.74 7.25
CA PRO A 10 22.99 33.28 8.48
C PRO A 10 23.39 31.81 8.64
N LYS A 11 24.15 31.50 9.69
CA LYS A 11 24.32 30.15 10.22
C LYS A 11 22.92 29.66 10.63
N ARG A 12 22.18 29.07 9.69
CA ARG A 12 21.03 28.22 9.98
C ARG A 12 21.56 27.05 10.80
N ARG A 13 21.48 27.27 12.10
CA ARG A 13 21.67 26.34 13.20
C ARG A 13 20.93 25.05 12.81
N ARG A 14 21.69 24.06 12.33
CA ARG A 14 21.25 22.68 12.21
C ARG A 14 21.02 22.19 13.64
N LEU A 15 19.80 22.33 14.12
CA LEU A 15 19.35 21.69 15.35
C LEU A 15 17.91 21.30 15.11
N VAL A 16 17.60 20.03 15.41
CA VAL A 16 16.33 19.33 15.15
C VAL A 16 16.26 18.93 13.67
N ASP A 17 16.77 17.77 13.25
CA ASP A 17 16.41 16.43 13.77
C ASP A 17 14.95 16.38 14.24
N MET A 18 14.04 16.83 13.38
CA MET A 18 12.75 16.15 13.32
C MET A 18 12.97 14.99 12.39
N SER A 19 13.49 13.90 12.95
CA SER A 19 13.24 12.55 12.46
C SER A 19 11.79 12.49 12.00
N ALA A 20 11.58 12.57 10.69
CA ALA A 20 10.27 12.39 10.10
C ALA A 20 9.75 11.02 10.59
N PRO A 21 8.50 10.93 11.06
CA PRO A 21 7.97 9.66 11.55
C PRO A 21 8.07 8.66 10.40
N GLY A 22 8.84 7.59 10.65
CA GLY A 22 9.05 6.42 9.80
C GLY A 22 8.58 6.56 8.36
N GLN A 23 9.53 6.80 7.45
CA GLN A 23 9.35 6.56 6.03
C GLN A 23 9.08 5.05 5.88
N LYS A 24 7.83 4.62 6.07
CA LYS A 24 7.41 3.24 5.91
C LYS A 24 7.85 2.81 4.53
N ASN A 25 8.54 1.67 4.44
CA ASN A 25 8.97 1.15 3.17
C ASN A 25 7.75 1.11 2.24
N PRO A 26 7.85 1.63 1.00
CA PRO A 26 6.71 1.64 0.07
C PRO A 26 6.15 0.22 -0.13
N ASP A 27 7.00 -0.81 -0.03
CA ASP A 27 6.62 -2.22 -0.06
C ASP A 27 5.75 -2.63 1.15
N GLU A 28 6.04 -2.12 2.35
CA GLU A 28 5.22 -2.38 3.55
C GLU A 28 3.86 -1.68 3.45
N GLN A 29 3.83 -0.47 2.86
CA GLN A 29 2.57 0.25 2.63
C GLN A 29 1.71 -0.44 1.57
N GLN A 30 2.32 -0.91 0.48
CA GLN A 30 1.64 -1.70 -0.54
C GLN A 30 1.13 -3.01 0.04
N ARG A 31 1.94 -3.72 0.82
CA ARG A 31 1.52 -4.95 1.49
C ARG A 31 0.34 -4.73 2.42
N ALA A 32 0.40 -3.72 3.28
CA ALA A 32 -0.71 -3.38 4.18
C ALA A 32 -1.99 -3.01 3.41
N TYR A 33 -1.85 -2.35 2.25
CA TYR A 33 -2.98 -2.03 1.38
C TYR A 33 -3.60 -3.29 0.77
N TYR A 34 -2.79 -4.21 0.25
CA TYR A 34 -3.28 -5.48 -0.31
C TYR A 34 -3.89 -6.38 0.77
N ASP A 35 -3.31 -6.44 1.96
CA ASP A 35 -3.86 -7.18 3.11
C ASP A 35 -5.25 -6.64 3.52
N MET A 36 -5.41 -5.31 3.55
CA MET A 36 -6.70 -4.66 3.82
C MET A 36 -7.72 -4.97 2.72
N LEU A 37 -7.28 -4.96 1.45
CA LEU A 37 -8.14 -5.26 0.32
C LEU A 37 -8.61 -6.72 0.31
N SER A 38 -7.71 -7.68 0.63
CA SER A 38 -8.10 -9.09 0.76
C SER A 38 -9.11 -9.30 1.87
N ALA A 39 -8.91 -8.69 3.04
CA ALA A 39 -9.86 -8.81 4.15
C ALA A 39 -11.24 -8.23 3.81
N ARG A 40 -11.28 -7.13 3.04
CA ARG A 40 -12.54 -6.54 2.59
C ARG A 40 -13.27 -7.42 1.57
N LEU A 41 -12.53 -8.04 0.65
CA LEU A 41 -13.09 -8.95 -0.34
C LEU A 41 -13.60 -10.25 0.29
N GLU A 42 -12.91 -10.76 1.31
CA GLU A 42 -13.36 -11.90 2.12
C GLU A 42 -14.71 -11.63 2.78
N GLY A 43 -14.82 -10.52 3.54
CA GLY A 43 -16.08 -10.15 4.18
C GLY A 43 -17.23 -9.94 3.18
N LEU A 44 -16.94 -9.36 2.00
CA LEU A 44 -17.96 -9.23 0.95
C LEU A 44 -18.42 -10.59 0.42
N LEU A 45 -17.52 -11.55 0.24
CA LEU A 45 -17.87 -12.90 -0.20
C LEU A 45 -18.70 -13.64 0.87
N GLU A 46 -18.40 -13.46 2.15
CA GLU A 46 -19.21 -13.99 3.26
C GLU A 46 -20.61 -13.37 3.30
N GLU A 47 -20.73 -12.05 3.14
CA GLU A 47 -22.03 -11.36 3.07
C GLU A 47 -22.88 -11.87 1.89
N ILE A 48 -22.25 -12.08 0.73
CA ILE A 48 -22.89 -12.64 -0.47
C ILE A 48 -23.39 -14.07 -0.23
N GLU A 49 -22.60 -14.89 0.46
CA GLU A 49 -22.97 -16.25 0.85
C GLU A 49 -24.15 -16.26 1.82
N GLN A 50 -24.13 -15.38 2.83
CA GLN A 50 -25.23 -15.21 3.79
C GLN A 50 -26.52 -14.70 3.12
N ALA A 51 -26.39 -13.86 2.09
CA ALA A 51 -27.52 -13.40 1.28
C ALA A 51 -28.11 -14.50 0.38
N GLY A 52 -27.48 -15.67 0.30
CA GLY A 52 -27.94 -16.79 -0.53
C GLY A 52 -27.70 -16.59 -2.03
N THR A 53 -26.74 -15.74 -2.39
CA THR A 53 -26.38 -15.55 -3.81
C THR A 53 -25.75 -16.82 -4.33
N SER A 54 -26.12 -17.23 -5.55
CA SER A 54 -25.55 -18.43 -6.16
C SER A 54 -24.03 -18.31 -6.30
N PRO A 55 -23.25 -19.33 -5.91
CA PRO A 55 -21.81 -19.34 -6.16
C PRO A 55 -21.48 -19.39 -7.66
N ASP A 56 -22.45 -19.74 -8.50
CA ASP A 56 -22.32 -19.75 -9.95
C ASP A 56 -22.53 -18.40 -10.63
N ASP A 57 -22.96 -17.39 -9.86
CA ASP A 57 -23.12 -16.03 -10.36
C ASP A 57 -21.77 -15.48 -10.86
N ASP A 58 -21.79 -14.86 -12.04
CA ASP A 58 -20.60 -14.33 -12.70
C ASP A 58 -19.89 -13.27 -11.85
N LEU A 59 -20.64 -12.47 -11.08
CA LEU A 59 -20.06 -11.48 -10.18
C LEU A 59 -19.33 -12.17 -9.02
N VAL A 60 -19.91 -13.22 -8.45
CA VAL A 60 -19.30 -13.99 -7.36
C VAL A 60 -18.02 -14.69 -7.84
N LYS A 61 -18.04 -15.26 -9.05
CA LYS A 61 -16.85 -15.84 -9.69
C LYS A 61 -15.74 -14.81 -9.85
N ARG A 62 -16.05 -13.61 -10.35
CA ARG A 62 -15.07 -12.51 -10.50
C ARG A 62 -14.52 -12.03 -9.16
N LEU A 63 -15.37 -11.91 -8.13
CA LEU A 63 -14.93 -11.53 -6.79
C LEU A 63 -13.99 -12.57 -6.17
N ARG A 64 -14.28 -13.87 -6.34
CA ARG A 64 -13.40 -14.96 -5.87
C ARG A 64 -12.06 -14.97 -6.61
N ALA A 65 -12.07 -14.72 -7.92
CA ALA A 65 -10.84 -14.58 -8.71
C ALA A 65 -10.01 -13.39 -8.21
N LEU A 66 -10.64 -12.23 -8.00
CA LEU A 66 -9.98 -11.03 -7.48
C LEU A 66 -9.40 -11.25 -6.08
N TYR A 67 -10.15 -11.87 -5.17
CA TYR A 67 -9.65 -12.24 -3.85
C TYR A 67 -8.42 -13.16 -3.95
N SER A 68 -8.43 -14.12 -4.86
CA SER A 68 -7.29 -15.01 -5.11
C SER A 68 -6.07 -14.31 -5.70
N GLU A 69 -6.26 -13.22 -6.45
CA GLU A 69 -5.16 -12.40 -6.98
C GLU A 69 -4.54 -11.51 -5.90
N VAL A 70 -5.40 -10.90 -5.08
CA VAL A 70 -4.99 -9.94 -4.04
C VAL A 70 -4.40 -10.62 -2.80
N SER A 71 -4.90 -11.81 -2.45
CA SER A 71 -4.39 -12.61 -1.31
C SER A 71 -3.03 -13.28 -1.59
N LYS A 72 -2.60 -13.36 -2.86
CA LYS A 72 -1.28 -13.88 -3.19
C LYS A 72 -0.22 -12.88 -2.74
N PRO A 73 0.82 -13.30 -2.00
CA PRO A 73 1.91 -12.42 -1.68
C PRO A 73 2.54 -11.90 -2.98
N VAL A 74 2.54 -10.58 -3.14
CA VAL A 74 3.20 -9.84 -4.23
C VAL A 74 4.67 -10.25 -4.22
N GLY A 75 5.03 -11.23 -5.05
CA GLY A 75 6.35 -11.87 -5.03
C GLY A 75 6.38 -13.34 -5.47
N ARG A 76 5.22 -14.02 -5.53
CA ARG A 76 5.16 -15.42 -5.98
C ARG A 76 4.56 -15.62 -7.38
N ALA A 77 4.68 -14.61 -8.25
CA ALA A 77 4.22 -14.67 -9.64
C ALA A 77 5.27 -15.23 -10.63
N LYS A 78 6.48 -15.62 -10.16
CA LYS A 78 7.50 -16.30 -10.99
C LYS A 78 8.11 -17.50 -10.25
N ALA A 79 7.39 -18.61 -10.24
CA ALA A 79 7.97 -19.93 -9.95
C ALA A 79 7.09 -20.99 -10.61
N HIS A 80 6.91 -20.87 -11.93
CA HIS A 80 6.39 -21.94 -12.78
C HIS A 80 6.87 -21.69 -14.22
N GLU A 81 8.18 -21.75 -14.42
CA GLU A 81 8.78 -22.15 -15.70
C GLU A 81 9.54 -23.45 -15.41
N ASP A 82 9.29 -24.44 -16.28
CA ASP A 82 9.75 -25.83 -16.33
C ASP A 82 11.09 -26.19 -15.65
#